data_AF-A0AAD6DSM0-F1
#
_entry.id   AF-A0AAD6DSM0-F1
#
_cell.length_a   1.000
_cell.length_b   1.000
_cell.length_c   1.000
_cell.angle_alpha   90.00
_cell.angle_beta   90.00
_cell.angle_gamma   90.00
#
_symmetry.space_group_name_H-M   'P 1'
#
loop_
_entity.id
_entity.type
_entity.pdbx_description
1 polymer ?
#
loop_
_entity_poly.entity_id
_entity_poly.type
_entity_poly.pdbx_seq_one_letter_code
_entity_poly.pdbx_strand_id
1 'polypeptide(L)' 'MTPTDLPLAAPIRVNFAFGSINPLTCQVVTIDSATPASPFKDTINVKSIKEDISVYVNTGG' A
#
# COMPACT_ATOMS: atom_id res chain seq x y z
N MET A 1 4.36 4.71 -13.35
CA MET A 1 5.25 4.13 -12.34
C MET A 1 4.47 3.09 -11.58
N THR A 2 5.03 1.89 -11.50
CA THR A 2 4.52 0.75 -10.74
C THR A 2 5.27 0.67 -9.40
N PRO A 3 4.69 0.05 -8.35
CA PRO A 3 5.38 -0.11 -7.07
C PRO A 3 6.73 -0.86 -7.18
N THR A 4 6.89 -1.71 -8.19
CA THR A 4 8.14 -2.41 -8.49
C THR A 4 9.24 -1.52 -9.07
N ASP A 5 8.92 -0.30 -9.51
CA ASP A 5 9.90 0.67 -10.01
C ASP A 5 10.65 1.40 -8.87
N LEU A 6 10.30 1.13 -7.59
CA LEU A 6 10.95 1.74 -6.44
C LEU A 6 12.43 1.30 -6.33
N PRO A 7 13.35 2.17 -5.89
CA PRO A 7 14.73 1.79 -5.63
C PRO A 7 14.82 0.96 -4.34
N LEU A 8 14.47 -0.32 -4.42
CA LEU A 8 14.31 -1.24 -3.28
C LEU A 8 15.61 -1.61 -2.56
N ALA A 9 16.77 -1.16 -3.04
CA ALA A 9 18.07 -1.37 -2.37
C ALA A 9 18.20 -0.63 -1.03
N ALA A 10 17.48 0.49 -0.84
CA ALA A 10 17.56 1.33 0.35
C ALA A 10 16.37 1.20 1.35
N PRO A 11 15.10 1.07 0.93
CA PRO A 11 13.98 1.08 1.86
C PRO A 11 13.84 -0.24 2.61
N ILE A 12 13.73 -0.14 3.93
CA ILE A 12 13.36 -1.24 4.85
C ILE A 12 11.83 -1.36 5.02
N ARG A 13 11.08 -0.33 4.61
CA ARG A 13 9.63 -0.24 4.75
C ARG A 13 8.99 0.48 3.56
N VAL A 14 7.83 0.02 3.10
CA VAL A 14 6.98 0.66 2.10
C VAL A 14 5.63 0.98 2.73
N ASN A 15 5.15 2.21 2.53
CA ASN A 15 3.84 2.65 3.01
C ASN A 15 2.92 2.88 1.80
N PHE A 16 1.87 2.08 1.67
CA PHE A 16 0.81 2.31 0.70
C PHE A 16 -0.14 3.38 1.24
N ALA A 17 -0.17 4.52 0.56
CA ALA A 17 -0.93 5.70 0.96
C ALA A 17 -2.09 5.93 -0.03
N PHE A 18 -3.35 6.12 0.39
CA PHE A 18 -3.86 5.96 1.76
C PHE A 18 -5.18 5.17 1.77
N GLY A 19 -5.42 4.48 2.88
CA GLY A 19 -6.76 4.07 3.28
C GLY A 19 -7.49 5.20 4.02
N SER A 20 -8.81 5.09 4.12
CA SER A 20 -9.66 5.97 4.93
C SER A 20 -10.45 5.13 5.95
N ILE A 21 -10.99 5.77 6.99
CA ILE A 21 -11.94 5.13 7.90
C ILE A 21 -13.34 5.62 7.53
N ASN A 22 -14.24 4.70 7.20
CA ASN A 22 -15.66 5.04 7.06
C ASN A 22 -16.20 5.43 8.45
N PRO A 23 -16.70 6.66 8.66
CA PRO A 23 -17.07 7.15 9.99
C PRO A 23 -18.35 6.50 10.54
N LEU A 24 -19.16 5.88 9.68
CA LEU A 24 -20.40 5.21 10.09
C LEU A 24 -20.17 3.78 10.55
N THR A 25 -19.18 3.11 9.97
CA THR A 25 -18.91 1.67 10.20
C THR A 25 -17.60 1.41 10.93
N CYS A 26 -16.75 2.42 11.08
CA CYS A 26 -15.38 2.32 11.61
C CYS A 26 -14.49 1.32 10.83
N GLN A 27 -14.85 1.00 9.58
CA GLN A 27 -14.07 0.10 8.73
C GLN A 27 -13.01 0.88 7.94
N VAL A 28 -11.85 0.25 7.76
CA VAL A 28 -10.84 0.74 6.80
C VAL A 28 -11.34 0.48 5.39
N VAL A 29 -11.38 1.53 4.58
CA VAL A 29 -11.82 1.51 3.18
C VAL A 29 -10.76 2.17 2.30
N THR A 30 -10.86 1.99 0.99
CA THR A 30 -10.11 2.81 0.04
C THR A 30 -10.61 4.25 0.10
N ILE A 31 -9.74 5.23 -0.18
CA ILE A 31 -10.18 6.65 -0.25
C ILE A 31 -11.25 6.84 -1.32
N ASP A 32 -11.11 6.15 -2.45
CA ASP A 32 -12.08 6.17 -3.55
C ASP A 32 -12.64 4.75 -3.76
N SER A 33 -13.97 4.63 -3.87
CA SER A 33 -14.66 3.37 -4.13
C SER A 33 -14.32 2.74 -5.49
N ALA A 34 -13.85 3.54 -6.45
CA ALA A 34 -13.37 3.09 -7.75
C ALA A 34 -11.89 2.65 -7.73
N THR A 35 -11.20 2.76 -6.60
CA THR A 35 -9.79 2.33 -6.48
C THR A 35 -9.70 0.83 -6.76
N PRO A 36 -8.99 0.40 -7.82
CA PRO A 36 -8.84 -1.01 -8.12
C PRO A 36 -7.95 -1.68 -7.08
N ALA A 37 -8.12 -2.99 -6.87
CA ALA A 37 -7.30 -3.75 -5.93
C ALA A 37 -5.85 -3.99 -6.43
N SER A 38 -5.58 -3.80 -7.73
CA SER A 38 -4.27 -4.12 -8.32
C SER A 38 -3.09 -3.34 -7.73
N PRO A 39 -3.14 -2.01 -7.50
CA PRO A 39 -1.98 -1.29 -6.98
C PRO A 39 -1.60 -1.74 -5.56
N PHE A 40 -2.57 -2.16 -4.75
CA PHE A 40 -2.30 -2.74 -3.44
C PHE A 40 -1.57 -4.08 -3.57
N LYS A 41 -2.05 -4.98 -4.45
CA LYS A 41 -1.38 -6.25 -4.75
C LYS A 41 0.04 -6.03 -5.27
N ASP A 42 0.22 -5.10 -6.20
CA ASP A 42 1.52 -4.77 -6.77
C ASP A 42 2.49 -4.23 -5.70
N THR A 43 1.97 -3.49 -4.71
CA THR A 43 2.76 -3.01 -3.57
C THR A 43 3.17 -4.13 -2.62
N ILE A 44 2.33 -5.15 -2.43
CA ILE A 44 2.72 -6.36 -1.69
C ILE A 44 3.77 -7.17 -2.47
N ASN A 45 3.65 -7.21 -3.81
CA ASN A 45 4.55 -7.97 -4.68
C ASN A 45 6.01 -7.50 -4.63
N VAL A 46 6.32 -6.31 -4.09
CA VAL A 46 7.72 -5.89 -3.85
C VAL A 46 8.49 -6.86 -2.94
N LYS A 47 7.78 -7.66 -2.14
CA LYS A 47 8.37 -8.75 -1.33
C LYS A 47 9.00 -9.85 -2.18
N SER A 48 8.60 -10.02 -3.44
CA SER A 48 9.26 -10.98 -4.34
C SER A 48 10.65 -10.49 -4.80
N ILE A 49 10.92 -9.18 -4.68
CA ILE A 49 12.21 -8.57 -5.01
C ILE A 49 13.07 -8.45 -3.75
N LYS A 50 12.45 -8.13 -2.60
CA LYS A 50 13.12 -7.98 -1.30
C LYS A 50 12.27 -8.59 -0.19
N GLU A 51 12.56 -9.83 0.20
CA GLU A 51 11.71 -10.60 1.14
C GLU A 51 11.62 -9.98 2.54
N ASP A 52 12.67 -9.29 3.00
CA ASP A 52 12.76 -8.65 4.33
C ASP A 52 12.10 -7.26 4.39
N ILE A 53 11.46 -6.80 3.30
CA ILE A 53 10.77 -5.51 3.28
C ILE A 53 9.42 -5.58 4.00
N SER A 54 9.17 -4.61 4.87
CA SER A 54 7.85 -4.49 5.51
C SER A 54 6.93 -3.60 4.67
N VAL A 55 5.67 -3.99 4.51
CA VAL A 55 4.66 -3.21 3.77
C VAL A 55 3.52 -2.87 4.73
N TYR A 56 3.15 -1.58 4.77
CA TYR A 56 2.07 -1.06 5.62
C TYR A 56 1.07 -0.28 4.79
N VAL A 57 -0.17 -0.19 5.27
CA VAL A 57 -1.15 0.77 4.76
C VAL A 57 -1.14 1.96 5.70
N ASN A 58 -0.95 3.15 5.14
CA ASN A 58 -1.15 4.38 5.89
C ASN A 58 -2.63 4.79 5.78
N THR A 59 -3.28 5.06 6.90
CA THR A 59 -4.70 5.40 6.94
C THR A 59 -4.88 6.83 7.45
N GLY A 60 -5.65 7.65 6.73
CA GLY A 60 -5.77 9.09 7.00
C GLY A 60 -4.79 9.92 6.15
N GLY A 61 -4.10 10.86 6.80
CA GLY A 61 -3.13 11.78 6.20
C GLY A 61 -2.54 12.70 7.24
#